data_AF-A0ABD6S1W2-F1
#
_entry.id   AF-A0ABD6S1W2-F1
#
_cell.length_a   1.000
_cell.length_b   1.000
_cell.length_c   1.000
_cell.angle_alpha   90.00
_cell.angle_beta   90.00
_cell.angle_gamma   90.00
#
_symmetry.space_group_name_H-M   'P 1'
#
loop_
_entity.id
_entity.type
_entity.pdbx_description
1 polymer ?
#
loop_
_entity_poly.entity_id
_entity_poly.type
_entity_poly.pdbx_seq_one_letter_code
_entity_poly.pdbx_strand_id
1 'polypeptide(L)'
;MVQKNRKKQLNLETEIDTKIHTGDVHELLQLKNNFSIKTNTIEEVVLNKRGTFHTGFNDNGKISFILQNGQKVKFIIPEETLFSSIEEIFDEYEQTIFVREVF
;
A
#
# COMPACT_ATOMS: atom_id res chain seq x y z
N MET A 1 -19.89 -17.98 6.33
CA MET A 1 -18.47 -17.77 6.70
C MET A 1 -17.87 -16.54 6.01
N VAL A 2 -18.11 -16.35 4.71
CA VAL A 2 -17.60 -15.21 3.89
C VAL A 2 -17.99 -13.83 4.43
N GLN A 3 -19.26 -13.58 4.77
CA GLN A 3 -19.71 -12.25 5.27
C GLN A 3 -19.09 -11.85 6.61
N LYS A 4 -18.81 -12.81 7.50
CA LYS A 4 -18.25 -12.55 8.83
C LYS A 4 -16.78 -12.12 8.75
N ASN A 5 -16.04 -12.64 7.77
CA ASN A 5 -14.66 -12.24 7.51
C ASN A 5 -14.60 -10.85 6.86
N ARG A 6 -15.52 -10.54 5.93
CA ARG A 6 -15.61 -9.21 5.30
C ARG A 6 -15.91 -8.11 6.32
N LYS A 7 -16.84 -8.34 7.25
CA LYS A 7 -17.15 -7.38 8.32
C LYS A 7 -15.99 -7.16 9.27
N LYS A 8 -15.20 -8.21 9.57
CA LYS A 8 -13.99 -8.09 10.39
C LYS A 8 -12.90 -7.28 9.69
N GLN A 9 -12.71 -7.51 8.40
CA GLN A 9 -11.75 -6.77 7.59
C GLN A 9 -12.12 -5.28 7.49
N LEU A 10 -13.39 -4.98 7.15
CA LEU A 10 -13.87 -3.60 7.08
C LEU A 10 -13.71 -2.85 8.41
N ASN A 11 -13.99 -3.51 9.54
CA ASN A 11 -13.79 -2.91 10.86
C ASN A 11 -12.31 -2.62 11.14
N LEU A 12 -11.41 -3.52 10.71
CA LEU A 12 -9.97 -3.33 10.87
C LEU A 12 -9.47 -2.16 10.03
N GLU A 13 -9.89 -2.07 8.77
CA GLU A 13 -9.56 -0.96 7.86
C GLU A 13 -10.08 0.38 8.41
N THR A 14 -11.33 0.41 8.90
CA THR A 14 -11.92 1.61 9.52
C THR A 14 -11.14 2.06 10.77
N GLU A 15 -10.69 1.11 11.60
CA GLU A 15 -9.87 1.40 12.78
C GLU A 15 -8.50 1.98 12.37
N ILE A 16 -7.89 1.43 11.32
CA ILE A 16 -6.63 1.93 10.77
C ILE A 16 -6.79 3.36 10.25
N ASP A 17 -7.79 3.63 9.42
CA ASP A 17 -8.06 4.94 8.84
C ASP A 17 -8.28 6.01 9.93
N THR A 18 -9.00 5.64 10.99
CA THR A 18 -9.25 6.51 12.14
C THR A 18 -7.96 6.86 12.88
N LYS A 19 -7.09 5.88 13.12
CA LYS A 19 -5.81 6.08 13.80
C LYS A 19 -4.79 6.86 12.95
N ILE A 20 -4.84 6.72 11.63
CA ILE A 20 -4.06 7.58 10.70
C ILE A 20 -4.51 9.03 10.82
N HIS A 21 -5.82 9.30 10.77
CA HIS A 21 -6.38 10.66 10.83
C HIS A 21 -6.18 11.36 12.17
N THR A 22 -6.12 10.60 13.27
CA THR A 22 -5.95 11.14 14.63
C THR A 22 -4.49 11.34 15.04
N GLY A 23 -3.53 10.93 14.19
CA GLY A 23 -2.09 11.07 14.47
C GLY A 23 -1.53 9.97 15.38
N ASP A 24 -2.33 8.98 15.79
CA ASP A 24 -1.94 7.83 16.60
C ASP A 24 -1.22 6.74 15.79
N VAL A 25 -0.38 7.17 14.84
CA VAL A 25 0.39 6.32 13.93
C VAL A 25 1.34 5.40 14.71
N HIS A 26 1.77 5.79 15.91
CA HIS A 26 2.64 4.96 16.76
C HIS A 26 1.95 3.70 17.27
N GLU A 27 0.64 3.75 17.59
CA GLU A 27 -0.12 2.55 17.97
C GLU A 27 -0.32 1.60 16.79
N LEU A 28 -0.50 2.16 15.58
CA LEU A 28 -0.55 1.36 14.36
C LEU A 28 0.75 0.61 14.15
N LEU A 29 1.91 1.25 14.33
CA LEU A 29 3.21 0.58 14.20
C LEU A 29 3.41 -0.59 15.18
N GLN A 30 2.66 -0.67 16.29
CA GLN A 30 2.70 -1.78 17.23
C GLN A 30 1.77 -2.95 16.87
N LEU A 31 0.79 -2.74 15.98
CA LEU A 31 0.01 -3.83 15.40
C LEU A 31 0.91 -4.65 14.45
N LYS A 32 0.73 -5.97 14.47
CA LYS A 32 1.70 -6.92 13.89
C LYS A 32 1.94 -6.66 12.39
N ASN A 33 3.21 -6.57 12.00
CA ASN A 33 3.74 -6.36 10.65
C ASN A 33 3.54 -4.96 10.04
N ASN A 34 3.32 -3.93 10.85
CA ASN A 34 3.35 -2.55 10.35
C ASN A 34 4.78 -2.04 10.16
N PHE A 35 4.91 -1.09 9.23
CA PHE A 35 6.19 -0.53 8.81
C PHE A 35 6.02 0.97 8.59
N SER A 36 7.10 1.72 8.77
CA SER A 36 7.15 3.14 8.44
C SER A 36 8.20 3.32 7.35
N ILE A 37 7.80 3.90 6.23
CA ILE A 37 8.71 4.34 5.18
C ILE A 37 8.68 5.85 5.18
N LYS A 38 9.84 6.48 5.38
CA LYS A 38 9.96 7.92 5.20
C LYS A 38 10.01 8.21 3.71
N THR A 39 9.21 9.16 3.24
CA THR A 39 9.11 9.49 1.81
C THR A 39 10.46 9.86 1.20
N ASN A 40 11.28 10.61 1.93
CA ASN A 40 12.64 11.00 1.51
C ASN A 40 13.65 9.84 1.42
N THR A 41 13.30 8.64 1.87
CA THR A 41 14.12 7.44 1.72
C THR A 41 13.73 6.58 0.53
N ILE A 42 12.62 6.92 -0.14
CA ILE A 42 12.14 6.23 -1.34
C ILE A 42 12.98 6.73 -2.52
N GLU A 43 13.60 5.80 -3.23
CA GLU A 43 14.33 6.05 -4.47
C GLU A 43 13.40 5.89 -5.68
N GLU A 44 12.62 4.81 -5.71
CA GLU A 44 11.71 4.47 -6.81
C GLU A 44 10.46 3.76 -6.28
N VAL A 45 9.32 4.05 -6.91
CA VAL A 45 8.08 3.30 -6.74
C VAL A 45 7.80 2.52 -8.03
N VAL A 46 7.62 1.21 -7.90
CA VAL A 46 7.34 0.32 -9.02
C VAL A 46 5.92 -0.22 -8.91
N LEU A 47 5.10 0.10 -9.91
CA LEU A 47 3.74 -0.39 -10.08
C LEU A 47 3.75 -1.54 -11.08
N ASN A 48 3.35 -2.74 -10.64
CA ASN A 48 3.17 -3.91 -11.49
C ASN A 48 1.69 -4.20 -11.61
N LYS A 49 1.15 -4.02 -12.83
CA LYS A 49 -0.29 -4.13 -13.13
C LYS A 49 -0.75 -5.58 -13.33
N ARG A 50 0.12 -6.58 -13.12
CA ARG A 50 -0.24 -8.01 -13.21
C ARG A 50 -0.68 -8.56 -11.87
N GLY A 51 -1.86 -9.18 -11.86
CA GLY A 51 -2.38 -9.96 -10.75
C GLY A 51 -1.35 -10.95 -10.21
N THR A 52 -1.29 -11.13 -8.89
CA THR A 52 -0.31 -12.00 -8.26
C THR A 52 -0.88 -13.39 -7.96
N PHE A 53 -0.04 -14.42 -8.07
CA PHE A 53 -0.43 -15.78 -7.70
C PHE A 53 -0.77 -15.91 -6.20
N HIS A 54 -0.28 -15.00 -5.36
CA HIS A 54 -0.51 -15.03 -3.91
C HIS A 54 -1.99 -14.90 -3.53
N THR A 55 -2.81 -14.24 -4.36
CA THR A 55 -4.26 -14.10 -4.16
C THR A 55 -5.07 -14.99 -5.10
N GLY A 56 -4.40 -15.84 -5.89
CA GLY A 56 -5.02 -16.54 -7.00
C GLY A 56 -5.45 -15.59 -8.13
N PHE A 57 -4.69 -14.50 -8.34
CA PHE A 57 -4.98 -13.43 -9.30
C PHE A 57 -6.21 -12.58 -8.97
N ASN A 58 -6.74 -12.66 -7.75
CA ASN A 58 -7.81 -11.79 -7.23
C ASN A 58 -7.20 -10.55 -6.55
N ASP A 59 -6.34 -9.86 -7.29
CA ASP A 59 -5.73 -8.60 -6.90
C ASP A 59 -5.44 -7.76 -8.13
N ASN A 60 -5.29 -6.46 -7.96
CA ASN A 60 -4.94 -5.56 -9.06
C ASN A 60 -3.41 -5.44 -9.21
N GLY A 61 -2.66 -6.48 -8.85
CA GLY A 61 -1.21 -6.50 -8.93
C GLY A 61 -0.51 -5.98 -7.68
N LYS A 62 0.56 -5.19 -7.86
CA LYS A 62 1.54 -4.95 -6.81
C LYS A 62 2.22 -3.60 -6.90
N ILE A 63 2.38 -2.96 -5.75
CA ILE A 63 3.26 -1.80 -5.55
C ILE A 63 4.53 -2.24 -4.83
N SER A 64 5.69 -1.72 -5.26
CA SER A 64 6.96 -1.90 -4.57
C SER A 64 7.66 -0.58 -4.34
N PHE A 65 8.14 -0.36 -3.12
CA PHE A 65 9.00 0.76 -2.76
C PHE A 65 10.44 0.28 -2.75
N ILE A 66 11.27 0.88 -3.60
CA ILE A 66 12.72 0.72 -3.58
C ILE A 66 13.28 1.89 -2.78
N LEU A 67 13.95 1.57 -1.67
CA LEU A 67 14.55 2.57 -0.80
C LEU A 67 16.00 2.81 -1.22
N GLN A 68 16.54 3.99 -0.89
CA GLN A 68 17.92 4.39 -1.21
C GLN A 68 19.01 3.45 -0.67
N ASN A 69 18.69 2.63 0.34
CA ASN A 69 19.58 1.59 0.87
C ASN A 69 19.50 0.26 0.09
N GLY A 70 18.77 0.21 -1.02
CA GLY A 70 18.51 -0.98 -1.83
C GLY A 70 17.42 -1.91 -1.27
N GLN A 71 16.84 -1.61 -0.12
CA GLN A 71 15.74 -2.40 0.45
C GLN A 71 14.49 -2.27 -0.43
N LYS A 72 13.83 -3.41 -0.69
CA LYS A 72 12.59 -3.45 -1.46
C LYS A 72 11.42 -3.89 -0.58
N VAL A 73 10.47 -2.98 -0.38
CA VAL A 73 9.22 -3.24 0.35
C VAL A 73 8.09 -3.45 -0.66
N LYS A 74 7.19 -4.40 -0.42
CA LYS A 74 6.30 -4.98 -1.45
C LYS A 74 4.89 -5.16 -0.90
N PHE A 75 3.89 -4.66 -1.61
CA PHE A 75 2.47 -4.76 -1.22
C PHE A 75 1.58 -5.18 -2.38
N ILE A 76 0.61 -6.04 -2.10
CA ILE A 76 -0.42 -6.44 -3.05
C ILE A 76 -1.48 -5.33 -3.09
N ILE A 77 -1.90 -4.95 -4.30
CA ILE A 77 -2.93 -3.94 -4.52
C ILE A 77 -4.28 -4.67 -4.55
N PRO A 78 -5.25 -4.33 -3.69
CA PRO A 78 -6.59 -4.95 -3.74
C PRO A 78 -7.23 -4.83 -5.13
N GLU A 79 -8.07 -5.81 -5.49
CA GLU A 79 -8.72 -5.89 -6.81
C GLU A 79 -9.53 -4.62 -7.15
N GLU A 80 -10.18 -4.06 -6.13
CA GLU A 80 -11.00 -2.85 -6.23
C GLU A 80 -10.22 -1.54 -6.26
N THR A 81 -8.92 -1.55 -5.95
CA THR A 81 -8.11 -0.33 -5.92
C THR A 81 -7.64 0.03 -7.33
N LEU A 82 -8.04 1.21 -7.81
CA LEU A 82 -7.63 1.71 -9.12
C LEU A 82 -6.19 2.21 -9.09
N PHE A 83 -5.41 1.88 -10.12
CA PHE A 83 -4.05 2.41 -10.30
C PHE A 83 -4.02 3.93 -10.44
N SER A 84 -5.02 4.51 -11.10
CA SER A 84 -5.12 5.96 -11.25
C SER A 84 -5.18 6.67 -9.89
N SER A 85 -5.91 6.11 -8.92
CA SER A 85 -5.96 6.66 -7.57
C SER A 85 -4.63 6.53 -6.81
N ILE A 86 -3.77 5.58 -7.17
CA ILE A 86 -2.42 5.45 -6.62
C ILE A 86 -1.50 6.49 -7.26
N GLU A 87 -1.57 6.63 -8.59
CA GLU A 87 -0.80 7.60 -9.38
C GLU A 87 -1.12 9.03 -8.94
N GLU A 88 -2.41 9.37 -8.79
CA GLU A 88 -2.91 10.67 -8.31
C GLU A 88 -2.30 11.07 -6.96
N ILE A 89 -2.14 10.11 -6.02
CA ILE A 89 -1.50 10.40 -4.73
C ILE A 89 -0.07 10.87 -4.93
N PHE A 90 0.71 10.22 -5.80
CA PHE A 90 2.11 10.62 -6.01
C PHE A 90 2.22 11.97 -6.74
N ASP A 91 1.26 12.28 -7.61
CA ASP A 91 1.16 13.58 -8.28
C ASP A 91 0.78 14.71 -7.29
N GLU A 92 -0.15 14.45 -6.36
CA GLU A 92 -0.61 15.43 -5.36
C GLU A 92 0.49 15.85 -4.37
N TYR A 93 1.42 14.96 -4.05
CA TYR A 93 2.44 15.25 -3.03
C TYR A 93 3.66 16.04 -3.54
N GLU A 94 3.72 16.45 -4.82
CA GLU A 94 4.89 17.09 -5.48
C GLU A 94 6.23 16.39 -5.13
N GLN A 95 6.18 15.13 -4.74
CA GLN A 95 7.36 14.40 -4.33
C GLN A 95 8.07 13.95 -5.60
N THR A 96 9.37 14.23 -5.67
CA THR A 96 10.28 13.84 -6.76
C THR A 96 10.53 12.32 -6.74
N ILE A 97 9.51 11.53 -6.42
CA ILE A 97 9.56 10.07 -6.39
C ILE A 97 9.36 9.60 -7.82
N PHE A 98 10.35 8.88 -8.34
CA PHE A 98 10.25 8.26 -9.65
C PHE A 98 9.26 7.09 -9.59
N VAL A 99 8.15 7.20 -10.33
CA VAL A 99 7.16 6.13 -10.48
C VAL A 99 7.38 5.42 -11.81
N ARG A 100 7.50 4.09 -11.77
CA ARG A 100 7.69 3.25 -12.95
C ARG A 100 6.61 2.18 -13.04
N GLU A 101 5.97 2.10 -14.19
CA GLU A 101 5.07 1.01 -14.53
C GLU A 101 5.81 -0.18 -15.16
N VAL A 102 5.39 -1.39 -14.79
CA VAL A 102 5.86 -2.64 -15.39
C VAL A 102 4.65 -3.47 -15.80
N PHE A 103 4.62 -3.81 -17.09
CA PHE A 103 3.56 -4.58 -17.75
C PHE A 103 3.78 -6.08 -17.72
#